data_AF-A0AAE2U8J9-F1
#
_entry.id   AF-A0AAE2U8J9-F1
#
_cell.length_a   1.000
_cell.length_b   1.000
_cell.length_c   1.000
_cell.angle_alpha   90.00
_cell.angle_beta   90.00
_cell.angle_gamma   90.00
#
_symmetry.space_group_name_H-M   'P 1'
#
loop_
_entity.id
_entity.type
_entity.pdbx_description
1 polymer ?
#
loop_
_entity_poly.entity_id
_entity_poly.type
_entity_poly.pdbx_seq_one_letter_code
_entity_poly.pdbx_strand_id
1 'polypeptide(L)' 'MPDYLKARKLHLDGIIIALAANKKPSNKDNKVNKVETLTVEAIKAELDFIVLQLKRKGD' A
#
# COMPACT_ATOMS: atom_id res chain seq x y z
N MET A 1 16.07 -9.68 -15.06
CA MET A 1 15.68 -9.44 -13.65
C MET A 1 14.20 -9.09 -13.65
N PRO A 2 13.38 -9.62 -12.73
CA PRO A 2 12.01 -9.12 -12.58
C PRO A 2 12.08 -7.61 -12.41
N ASP A 3 11.23 -6.85 -13.11
CA ASP A 3 11.24 -5.41 -12.91
C ASP A 3 10.87 -5.16 -11.45
N TYR A 4 11.85 -4.67 -10.69
CA TYR A 4 11.74 -4.44 -9.25
C TYR A 4 10.48 -3.62 -8.93
N LEU A 5 10.13 -2.67 -9.79
CA LEU A 5 8.93 -1.86 -9.66
C LEU A 5 7.64 -2.70 -9.74
N LYS A 6 7.57 -3.66 -10.67
CA LYS A 6 6.42 -4.57 -10.82
C LYS A 6 6.31 -5.51 -9.61
N ALA A 7 7.44 -6.04 -9.12
CA ALA A 7 7.47 -6.88 -7.92
C ALA A 7 7.08 -6.11 -6.65
N ARG A 8 7.58 -4.87 -6.49
CA ARG A 8 7.25 -4.02 -5.35
C ARG A 8 5.78 -3.61 -5.36
N LYS A 9 5.23 -3.26 -6.53
CA LYS A 9 3.80 -2.97 -6.69
C LYS A 9 2.94 -4.14 -6.20
N LEU A 10 3.24 -5.36 -6.67
CA LEU A 10 2.49 -6.57 -6.29
C LEU A 10 2.55 -6.84 -4.78
N HIS A 11 3.72 -6.66 -4.16
CA HIS A 11 3.88 -6.84 -2.71
C HIS A 11 3.04 -5.84 -1.90
N LEU A 12 3.03 -4.57 -2.30
CA LEU A 12 2.25 -3.52 -1.64
C LEU A 12 0.74 -3.71 -1.82
N ASP A 13 0.30 -4.12 -3.02
CA ASP A 13 -1.10 -4.48 -3.29
C ASP A 13 -1.55 -5.62 -2.35
N GLY A 14 -0.69 -6.62 -2.14
CA GLY A 14 -0.94 -7.72 -1.18
C GLY A 14 -1.06 -7.25 0.27
N ILE A 15 -0.22 -6.30 0.71
CA ILE A 15 -0.28 -5.73 2.06
C ILE A 15 -1.59 -4.97 2.29
N ILE A 16 -2.07 -4.19 1.32
CA ILE A 16 -3.36 -3.48 1.43
C ILE A 16 -4.51 -4.47 1.59
N ILE A 17 -4.53 -5.56 0.80
CA ILE A 17 -5.57 -6.59 0.89
C ILE A 17 -5.55 -7.26 2.27
N ALA A 18 -4.37 -7.61 2.78
CA ALA A 18 -4.22 -8.20 4.11
C ALA A 18 -4.66 -7.24 5.24
N LEU A 19 -4.33 -5.95 5.14
CA LEU A 19 -4.78 -4.93 6.09
C LEU A 19 -6.30 -4.76 6.05
N ALA A 20 -6.91 -4.75 4.86
CA ALA A 20 -8.36 -4.65 4.71
C ALA A 20 -9.09 -5.86 5.30
N ALA A 21 -8.56 -7.07 5.10
CA ALA A 21 -9.12 -8.30 5.67
C ALA A 21 -8.98 -8.37 7.21
N ASN A 22 -7.90 -7.81 7.76
CA ASN A 22 -7.64 -7.79 9.20
C ASN A 22 -8.29 -6.62 9.94
N LYS A 23 -9.01 -5.74 9.24
CA LYS A 23 -9.71 -4.59 9.83
C LYS A 23 -10.88 -5.10 10.70
N LYS A 24 -10.59 -5.41 11.96
CA LYS A 24 -11.61 -5.69 12.98
C LYS A 24 -12.43 -4.42 13.23
N PRO A 25 -13.75 -4.53 13.45
CA PRO A 25 -14.57 -3.42 13.91
C PRO A 25 -14.18 -3.07 15.36
N SER A 26 -13.22 -2.18 15.53
CA SER A 26 -12.69 -1.77 16.84
C SER A 26 -13.48 -0.57 17.36
N ASN A 27 -14.39 -0.85 18.30
CA ASN A 27 -15.16 0.18 19.02
C ASN A 27 -14.32 0.93 20.08
N LYS A 28 -12.97 0.88 20.04
CA LYS A 28 -12.16 1.29 21.20
C LYS A 28 -10.87 2.11 21.01
N ASP A 29 -10.29 2.31 19.82
CA ASP A 29 -8.96 2.96 19.77
C ASP A 29 -8.77 3.95 18.60
N ASN A 30 -9.16 5.22 18.79
CA ASN A 30 -8.91 6.31 17.85
C ASN A 30 -7.42 6.47 17.46
N LYS A 31 -6.49 6.11 18.34
CA LYS A 31 -5.04 6.19 18.08
C LYS A 31 -4.54 5.08 17.16
N VAL A 32 -5.02 3.85 17.35
CA VAL A 32 -4.66 2.70 16.49
C VAL A 32 -5.17 2.93 15.07
N ASN A 33 -6.39 3.44 14.95
CA ASN A 33 -7.00 3.80 13.67
C ASN A 33 -6.17 4.86 12.91
N LYS A 34 -5.53 5.81 13.62
CA LYS A 34 -4.69 6.84 12.99
C LYS A 34 -3.41 6.28 12.39
N VAL A 35 -2.71 5.39 13.11
CA VAL A 35 -1.48 4.74 12.61
C VAL A 35 -1.79 3.84 11.43
N GLU A 36 -2.88 3.06 11.50
CA GLU A 36 -3.35 2.23 10.39
C GLU A 36 -3.70 3.09 9.16
N THR A 37 -4.41 4.20 9.36
CA THR A 37 -4.76 5.14 8.28
C THR A 37 -3.50 5.71 7.62
N LEU A 38 -2.55 6.22 8.41
CA LEU A 38 -1.28 6.75 7.88
C LEU A 38 -0.45 5.68 7.16
N THR A 39 -0.51 4.42 7.63
CA THR A 39 0.19 3.30 6.98
C THR A 39 -0.43 2.99 5.62
N VAL A 40 -1.76 2.97 5.52
CA VAL A 40 -2.47 2.79 4.24
C VAL A 40 -2.19 3.96 3.28
N GLU A 41 -2.18 5.20 3.77
CA GLU A 41 -1.85 6.38 2.97
C GLU A 41 -0.42 6.33 2.43
N ALA A 42 0.56 5.94 3.26
CA ALA A 42 1.94 5.80 2.83
C ALA A 42 2.11 4.73 1.74
N ILE A 43 1.42 3.59 1.87
CA ILE A 43 1.45 2.52 0.85
C ILE A 43 0.82 3.01 -0.45
N LYS A 44 -0.30 3.74 -0.40
CA LYS A 44 -0.92 4.33 -1.60
C LYS A 44 0.00 5.32 -2.29
N ALA A 45 0.65 6.20 -1.54
CA ALA A 45 1.62 7.15 -2.10
C ALA A 45 2.81 6.44 -2.77
N GLU A 46 3.30 5.34 -2.19
CA GLU A 46 4.35 4.52 -2.82
C GLU A 46 3.86 3.86 -4.11
N LEU A 47 2.62 3.35 -4.14
CA LEU A 47 2.01 2.79 -5.34
C LEU A 47 1.88 3.83 -6.45
N ASP A 48 1.41 5.04 -6.14
CA ASP A 48 1.30 6.14 -7.10
C ASP A 48 2.67 6.52 -7.68
N PHE A 49 3.69 6.58 -6.82
CA PHE A 49 5.07 6.81 -7.25
C PHE A 49 5.58 5.72 -8.19
N ILE A 50 5.31 4.44 -7.89
CA ILE A 50 5.68 3.31 -8.74
C ILE A 50 4.98 3.40 -10.11
N VAL A 51 3.69 3.74 -10.15
CA VAL A 51 2.96 3.94 -11.41
C VAL A 51 3.60 5.04 -12.26
N LEU A 52 4.01 6.15 -11.66
CA LEU A 52 4.71 7.23 -12.37
C LEU A 52 6.09 6.80 -12.87
N GLN A 53 6.80 5.93 -12.15
CA GLN A 53 8.09 5.40 -12.57
C GLN A 53 7.95 4.40 -13.74
N LEU A 54 6.95 3.53 -13.69
CA LEU A 54 6.67 2.58 -14.77
C LEU A 54 6.29 3.30 -16.07
N LYS A 55 5.40 4.30 -16.00
CA LYS A 55 5.05 5.16 -17.14
C LYS A 55 6.27 5.85 -17.77
N ARG A 56 7.22 6.32 -16.94
CA ARG A 56 8.47 6.94 -17.42
C ARG A 56 9.41 5.95 -18.09
N LYS A 57 9.38 4.68 -17.70
CA LYS A 57 10.14 3.59 -18.32
C LYS A 57 9.56 3.13 -19.67
N GLY A 58 8.36 3.57 -20.02
CA GLY A 58 7.67 3.16 -21.25
C GLY A 58 7.07 1.76 -21.16
N ASP A 59 6.86 1.25 -19.95
CA ASP A 59 6.10 0.02 -19.67
C ASP A 59 4.58 0.30 -19.66
#